data_AF-A0A6G1K917-F1
#
_entry.id   AF-A0A6G1K917-F1
#
_cell.length_a   1.000
_cell.length_b   1.000
_cell.length_c   1.000
_cell.angle_alpha   90.00
_cell.angle_beta   90.00
_cell.angle_gamma   90.00
#
_symmetry.space_group_name_H-M   'P 1'
#
loop_
_entity.id
_entity.type
_entity.pdbx_description
1 polymer ?
#
loop_
_entity_poly.entity_id
_entity_poly.type
_entity_poly.pdbx_seq_one_letter_code
_entity_poly.pdbx_strand_id
1 'polypeptide(L)'
;MRTLDSSDRTPSGYLPKTLPTIIHLTSRDGVKTVIKIGEPKPRVPKRSMSIVVIPGASVEDAIFSLPTIPTNAVYCSTGFGYGIQVLVPRSGIGDAVEEG
;
A
#
# COMPACT_ATOMS: atom_id res chain seq x y z
N MET A 1 13.16 -17.89 13.31
CA MET A 1 13.32 -16.42 13.14
C MET A 1 14.33 -16.22 12.02
N ARG A 2 13.93 -15.78 10.82
CA ARG A 2 14.89 -15.53 9.72
C ARG A 2 15.50 -14.15 9.93
N THR A 3 16.83 -14.08 9.97
CA THR A 3 17.59 -12.84 10.04
C THR A 3 17.40 -12.08 8.74
N LEU A 4 16.93 -10.84 8.83
CA LEU A 4 16.86 -9.93 7.70
C LEU A 4 18.28 -9.45 7.38
N ASP A 5 18.84 -9.91 6.26
CA ASP A 5 20.10 -9.40 5.73
C ASP A 5 19.88 -7.97 5.24
N SER A 6 20.63 -7.02 5.83
CA SER A 6 20.48 -5.57 5.64
C SER A 6 21.61 -4.97 4.79
N SER A 7 22.32 -5.80 4.00
CA SER A 7 23.48 -5.37 3.22
C SER A 7 23.17 -4.73 1.85
N ASP A 8 22.04 -4.00 1.70
CA ASP A 8 21.77 -3.19 0.49
C ASP A 8 22.21 -1.73 0.70
N ARG A 9 23.49 -1.44 0.42
CA ARG A 9 24.03 -0.08 0.37
C ARG A 9 23.74 0.58 -0.98
N THR A 10 22.58 1.21 -1.13
CA THR A 10 22.33 2.20 -2.19
C THR A 10 22.75 3.60 -1.73
N PRO A 11 23.46 4.39 -2.56
CA PRO A 11 24.01 5.70 -2.19
C PRO A 11 22.94 6.80 -1.98
N SER A 12 21.67 6.52 -2.24
CA SER A 12 20.57 7.48 -2.05
C SER A 12 19.88 7.38 -0.69
N GLY A 13 20.25 6.43 0.18
CA GLY A 13 19.57 6.20 1.46
C GLY A 13 18.15 5.63 1.34
N TYR A 14 17.62 5.49 0.11
CA TYR A 14 16.33 4.87 -0.16
C TYR A 14 16.52 3.41 -0.58
N LEU A 15 15.80 2.52 0.08
CA LEU A 15 15.73 1.12 -0.32
C LEU A 15 14.80 1.00 -1.54
N PRO A 16 15.23 0.35 -2.63
CA PRO A 16 14.38 0.16 -3.80
C PRO A 16 13.16 -0.70 -3.42
N LYS A 17 11.97 -0.10 -3.45
CA LYS A 17 10.69 -0.78 -3.20
C LYS A 17 9.97 -1.01 -4.53
N THR A 18 9.34 -2.16 -4.68
CA THR A 18 8.53 -2.48 -5.86
C THR A 18 7.35 -1.51 -5.97
N LEU A 19 7.13 -0.94 -7.16
CA LEU A 19 5.95 -0.12 -7.42
C LEU A 19 4.68 -1.00 -7.38
N PRO A 20 3.58 -0.53 -6.76
CA PRO A 20 2.34 -1.28 -6.71
C PRO A 20 1.59 -1.21 -8.04
N THR A 21 0.75 -2.21 -8.29
CA THR A 21 -0.27 -2.15 -9.36
C THR A 21 -1.41 -1.25 -8.91
N ILE A 22 -1.84 -0.31 -9.74
CA ILE A 22 -2.91 0.64 -9.41
C ILE A 22 -4.21 0.20 -10.07
N ILE A 23 -5.30 0.11 -9.30
CA ILE A 23 -6.64 -0.21 -9.80
C ILE A 23 -7.60 0.93 -9.42
N HIS A 24 -8.35 1.43 -10.41
CA HIS A 24 -9.44 2.38 -10.20
C HIS A 24 -10.75 1.62 -10.00
N LEU A 25 -11.46 1.95 -8.93
CA LEU A 25 -12.75 1.36 -8.59
C LEU A 25 -13.84 2.44 -8.64
N THR A 26 -15.04 2.03 -9.04
CA THR A 26 -16.25 2.84 -8.93
C THR A 26 -17.24 2.05 -8.10
N SER A 27 -17.66 2.59 -6.97
CA SER A 27 -18.71 1.98 -6.15
C SER A 27 -20.09 2.17 -6.80
N ARG A 28 -21.09 1.43 -6.30
CA ARG A 28 -22.44 1.43 -6.87
C ARG A 28 -23.11 2.81 -6.86
N ASP A 29 -22.77 3.64 -5.89
CA ASP A 29 -23.21 5.03 -5.74
C ASP A 29 -22.42 6.02 -6.64
N GLY A 30 -21.53 5.52 -7.49
CA GLY A 30 -20.76 6.33 -8.44
C GLY A 30 -19.46 6.91 -7.87
N VAL A 31 -19.15 6.70 -6.58
CA VAL A 31 -17.92 7.21 -5.99
C VAL A 31 -16.70 6.48 -6.58
N LYS A 32 -15.73 7.25 -7.04
CA LYS A 32 -14.46 6.74 -7.57
C LYS A 32 -13.41 6.67 -6.47
N THR A 33 -12.69 5.56 -6.40
CA THR A 33 -11.56 5.37 -5.49
C THR A 33 -10.44 4.59 -6.17
N VAL A 34 -9.30 4.50 -5.52
CA VAL A 34 -8.10 3.81 -6.01
C VAL A 34 -7.66 2.78 -4.98
N ILE A 35 -7.29 1.60 -5.44
CA ILE A 35 -6.59 0.59 -4.65
C ILE A 35 -5.21 0.37 -5.26
N LYS A 36 -4.17 0.37 -4.42
CA LYS A 36 -2.81 -0.03 -4.79
C LYS A 36 -2.57 -1.47 -4.33
N ILE A 37 -2.11 -2.33 -5.21
CA ILE A 37 -1.89 -3.75 -4.95
C ILE A 37 -0.39 -4.04 -4.90
N GLY A 38 0.06 -4.60 -3.79
CA GLY A 38 1.37 -5.21 -3.63
C GLY A 38 1.27 -6.73 -3.69
N GLU A 39 2.04 -7.35 -4.59
CA GLU A 39 2.10 -8.80 -4.74
C GLU A 39 3.45 -9.34 -4.23
N PRO A 40 3.48 -10.56 -3.67
CA PRO A 40 4.73 -11.25 -3.36
C PRO A 40 5.60 -11.41 -4.61
N LYS A 41 6.93 -11.32 -4.44
CA LYS A 41 7.88 -11.63 -5.52
C LYS A 41 7.72 -13.11 -5.94
N PRO A 42 7.99 -13.48 -7.22
CA PRO A 42 7.78 -14.85 -7.72
C PRO A 42 8.45 -15.98 -6.91
N ARG A 43 9.51 -15.68 -6.15
CA ARG A 43 10.23 -16.65 -5.31
C ARG A 43 9.65 -16.82 -3.91
N VAL A 44 8.62 -16.06 -3.54
CA VAL A 44 7.95 -16.14 -2.24
C VAL A 44 6.68 -16.98 -2.38
N PRO A 45 6.50 -18.06 -1.60
CA PRO A 45 5.27 -18.86 -1.64
C PRO A 45 4.03 -18.00 -1.35
N LYS A 46 3.09 -17.95 -2.30
CA LYS A 46 1.90 -17.12 -2.19
C LYS A 46 0.89 -17.71 -1.20
N ARG A 47 0.36 -16.87 -0.32
CA ARG A 47 -0.76 -17.15 0.56
C ARG A 47 -2.08 -16.90 -0.19
N SER A 48 -3.09 -17.72 0.08
CA SER A 48 -4.41 -17.58 -0.53
C SER A 48 -5.18 -16.36 -0.02
N MET A 49 -4.96 -15.98 1.24
CA MET A 49 -5.57 -14.80 1.85
C MET A 49 -4.82 -13.53 1.45
N SER A 50 -5.55 -12.46 1.17
CA SER A 50 -5.01 -11.11 0.99
C SER A 50 -5.30 -10.23 2.19
N ILE A 51 -4.46 -9.23 2.41
CA ILE A 51 -4.59 -8.24 3.48
C ILE A 51 -5.11 -6.94 2.85
N VAL A 52 -6.17 -6.38 3.41
CA VAL A 52 -6.66 -5.04 3.05
C VAL A 52 -6.26 -4.08 4.17
N VAL A 53 -5.61 -2.98 3.81
CA VAL A 53 -5.24 -1.91 4.74
C VAL A 53 -5.92 -0.60 4.37
N ILE A 54 -6.45 0.08 5.38
CA ILE A 54 -7.17 1.33 5.27
C ILE A 54 -6.46 2.33 6.19
N PRO A 55 -5.95 3.46 5.68
CA PRO A 55 -5.34 4.48 6.53
C PRO A 55 -6.40 5.15 7.41
N GLY A 56 -5.96 5.68 8.55
CA GLY A 56 -6.83 6.44 9.45
C GLY A 56 -7.29 7.77 8.85
N ALA A 57 -8.14 8.48 9.61
CA ALA A 57 -8.63 9.80 9.22
C ALA A 57 -7.46 10.78 8.98
N SER A 58 -7.53 11.52 7.87
CA SER A 58 -6.51 12.51 7.45
C SER A 58 -5.10 11.94 7.25
N VAL A 59 -4.98 10.63 7.00
CA VAL A 59 -3.70 9.96 6.72
C VAL A 59 -3.69 9.48 5.27
N GLU A 60 -2.60 9.75 4.56
CA GLU A 60 -2.38 9.25 3.21
C GLU A 60 -1.97 7.77 3.20
N ASP A 61 -2.32 7.08 2.12
CA ASP A 61 -2.03 5.66 1.95
C ASP A 61 -0.52 5.33 1.94
N ALA A 62 0.32 6.32 1.63
CA ALA A 62 1.77 6.21 1.60
C ALA A 62 2.37 5.74 2.93
N ILE A 63 1.67 5.94 4.07
CA ILE A 63 2.11 5.48 5.40
C ILE A 63 2.48 3.99 5.44
N PHE A 64 1.81 3.16 4.63
CA PHE A 64 2.06 1.71 4.57
C PHE A 64 3.28 1.33 3.70
N SER A 65 3.81 2.26 2.91
CA SER A 65 4.83 2.00 1.88
C SER A 65 5.98 2.99 1.89
N LEU A 66 6.14 3.81 2.95
CA LEU A 66 7.21 4.79 3.05
C LEU A 66 8.59 4.18 2.72
N PRO A 67 9.34 4.75 1.76
CA PRO A 67 10.61 4.18 1.28
C PRO A 67 11.73 4.32 2.30
N THR A 68 11.58 5.26 3.26
CA THR A 68 12.52 5.48 4.37
C THR A 68 12.39 4.43 5.47
N ILE A 69 11.32 3.63 5.48
CA ILE A 69 11.11 2.56 6.46
C ILE A 69 11.58 1.22 5.87
N PRO A 70 12.64 0.60 6.43
CA PRO A 70 13.22 -0.61 5.85
C PRO A 70 12.24 -1.76 5.72
N THR A 71 11.38 -1.93 6.73
CA THR A 71 10.36 -2.99 6.76
C THR A 71 8.98 -2.37 6.93
N ASN A 72 8.53 -1.61 5.93
CA ASN A 72 7.16 -1.10 5.90
C ASN A 72 6.12 -2.22 5.73
N ALA A 73 4.85 -1.90 5.95
CA ALA A 73 3.76 -2.88 5.96
C ALA A 73 3.67 -3.65 4.63
N VAL A 74 3.77 -2.95 3.50
CA VAL A 74 3.74 -3.59 2.17
C VAL A 74 4.88 -4.59 2.00
N TYR A 75 6.10 -4.20 2.37
CA TYR A 75 7.28 -5.07 2.28
C TYR A 75 7.18 -6.28 3.21
N CYS A 76 6.71 -6.07 4.44
CA CYS A 76 6.51 -7.14 5.42
C CYS A 76 5.49 -8.17 4.91
N SER A 77 4.29 -7.72 4.53
CA SER A 77 3.21 -8.61 4.07
C SER A 77 3.60 -9.40 2.82
N THR A 78 4.15 -8.73 1.81
CA THR A 78 4.59 -9.39 0.57
C THR A 78 5.78 -10.31 0.78
N GLY A 79 6.68 -9.99 1.72
CA GLY A 79 7.78 -10.87 2.14
C GLY A 79 7.31 -12.17 2.80
N PHE A 80 6.15 -12.16 3.46
CA PHE A 80 5.50 -13.35 4.03
C PHE A 80 4.56 -14.07 3.06
N GLY A 81 4.47 -13.61 1.82
CA GLY A 81 3.66 -14.24 0.77
C GLY A 81 2.21 -13.78 0.71
N TYR A 82 1.81 -12.78 1.49
CA TYR A 82 0.47 -12.19 1.38
C TYR A 82 0.43 -11.16 0.26
N GLY A 83 -0.62 -11.20 -0.56
CA GLY A 83 -1.01 -10.04 -1.35
C GLY A 83 -1.57 -8.97 -0.42
N ILE A 84 -1.21 -7.71 -0.65
CA ILE A 84 -1.70 -6.57 0.14
C ILE A 84 -2.39 -5.56 -0.77
N GLN A 85 -3.56 -5.08 -0.33
CA GLN A 85 -4.36 -4.08 -1.02
C GLN A 85 -4.45 -2.85 -0.13
N VAL A 86 -3.98 -1.71 -0.63
CA VAL A 86 -3.94 -0.45 0.07
C VAL A 86 -5.03 0.45 -0.51
N LEU A 87 -6.02 0.80 0.29
CA LEU A 87 -7.06 1.74 -0.10
C LEU A 87 -6.50 3.17 -0.06
N VAL A 88 -6.74 3.94 -1.13
CA VAL A 88 -6.45 5.38 -1.16
C VAL A 88 -7.69 6.12 -0.65
N PRO A 89 -7.64 6.73 0.56
CA PRO A 89 -8.77 7.44 1.11
C PRO A 89 -9.04 8.71 0.30
N ARG A 90 -10.31 9.06 0.19
CA ARG A 90 -10.76 10.36 -0.33
C ARG A 90 -10.62 11.40 0.78
N SER A 91 -9.52 12.14 0.78
CA SER A 91 -9.43 13.36 1.58
C SER A 91 -10.10 14.52 0.82
N GLY A 92 -11.06 15.19 1.45
CA GLY A 92 -11.48 16.54 1.04
C GLY A 92 -12.49 16.72 -0.11
N ILE A 93 -13.12 15.66 -0.67
CA ILE A 93 -14.22 15.83 -1.62
C ILE A 93 -15.56 15.77 -0.87
N GLY A 94 -15.91 16.87 -0.22
CA GLY A 94 -17.31 17.19 0.09
C GLY A 94 -17.83 18.08 -1.04
N ASP A 95 -19.05 17.83 -1.50
CA ASP A 95 -19.75 18.84 -2.29
C ASP A 95 -19.84 20.10 -1.42
N ALA A 96 -19.51 21.25 -1.99
CA ALA A 96 -19.77 22.51 -1.30
C ALA A 96 -21.25 22.52 -0.92
N VAL A 97 -21.55 22.73 0.36
CA VAL A 97 -22.91 22.96 0.81
C VAL A 97 -23.34 24.24 0.10
N GLU A 98 -24.19 24.13 -0.92
CA GLU A 98 -24.90 25.30 -1.44
C GLU A 98 -25.82 25.78 -0.31
N GLU A 99 -25.42 26.85 0.37
CA GLU A 99 -26.29 27.57 1.30
C GLU A 99 -27.45 28.16 0.49
N GLY A 100 -28.66 27.70 0.79
CA GLY A 100 -29.91 28.29 0.32
C GLY A 100 -30.40 29.41 1.23
#